data_AF-A0A553QIN5-F1
#
_entry.id   AF-A0A553QIN5-F1
#
_cell.length_a   1.000
_cell.length_b   1.000
_cell.length_c   1.000
_cell.angle_alpha   90.00
_cell.angle_beta   90.00
_cell.angle_gamma   90.00
#
_symmetry.space_group_name_H-M   'P 1'
#
loop_
_entity.id
_entity.type
_entity.pdbx_description
1 polymer ?
#
loop_
_entity_poly.entity_id
_entity_poly.type
_entity_poly.pdbx_seq_one_letter_code
_entity_poly.pdbx_strand_id
1 'polypeptide(L)'
;EFKAFLKKLPTDHFLNTSAILKFWSSDLQLQRRYGLLDTSTKVVLGKALKIVRKLFTLSKRCPTQPKINLPRERTLGFWISKAQSLLYCSEHGVQGTFSEDMQGCICAAEQRALCQGTVPCKVGDGTLCSSCAADNITRCGTCLPGSILHMGLCRPNIANSLDHYINFDFDMPDAEMRYLLQRLDSRMEVHAIYISNDVRLGSWFNPAWRKRMLLTLKSNKNKSNLIHMLMGISFQICSTKNSTLEPVPAIYVNPFGGSHSESWFMPVNQQDFPDWERTKLDASLQCYNWTLSLGSKWKSFFETVHIYLRSRIITDDPTVNETLFYEPLDLDDHSTNLGYMKINSLKVFGYSMHFDPEGIKDLILQLDYPYTQGSQDAAFLMLLEMRDRINRLSPPGPQPLDLFTCLLRHRLKLSSSEVVRIREALQSFSAKLPNSTEPELSQMCS
;
A
#
# COMPACT_ATOMS: atom_id res chain seq x y z
N GLU A 1 1.09 9.04 -43.73
CA GLU A 1 -0.31 8.94 -43.25
C GLU A 1 -0.43 8.14 -41.95
N PHE A 2 -0.01 6.87 -41.88
CA PHE A 2 -0.10 6.08 -40.64
C PHE A 2 0.56 6.74 -39.42
N LYS A 3 1.78 7.29 -39.56
CA LYS A 3 2.43 8.07 -38.49
C LYS A 3 1.65 9.33 -38.08
N ALA A 4 0.93 9.96 -39.01
CA ALA A 4 0.11 11.13 -38.72
C ALA A 4 -1.18 10.73 -37.99
N PHE A 5 -1.77 9.59 -38.36
CA PHE A 5 -2.87 8.98 -37.62
C PHE A 5 -2.48 8.68 -36.16
N LEU A 6 -1.31 8.08 -35.92
CA LEU A 6 -0.83 7.82 -34.56
C LEU A 6 -0.73 9.10 -33.70
N LYS A 7 -0.29 10.22 -34.31
CA LYS A 7 -0.20 11.52 -33.61
C LYS A 7 -1.56 12.14 -33.28
N LYS A 8 -2.64 11.71 -33.95
CA LYS A 8 -4.01 12.19 -33.70
C LYS A 8 -4.74 11.35 -32.66
N LEU A 9 -4.20 10.18 -32.29
CA LEU A 9 -4.84 9.32 -31.30
C LEU A 9 -4.76 9.96 -29.91
N PRO A 10 -5.83 9.88 -29.10
CA PRO A 10 -5.81 10.35 -27.72
C PRO A 10 -4.72 9.64 -26.91
N THR A 11 -3.99 10.40 -26.10
CA THR A 11 -2.93 9.90 -25.19
C THR A 11 -3.30 10.04 -23.72
N ASP A 12 -4.52 10.46 -23.43
CA ASP A 12 -5.05 10.76 -22.10
C ASP A 12 -5.80 9.58 -21.46
N HIS A 13 -6.22 8.60 -22.27
CA HIS A 13 -6.93 7.40 -21.84
C HIS A 13 -6.53 6.15 -22.64
N PHE A 14 -6.82 4.97 -22.10
CA PHE A 14 -6.58 3.71 -22.79
C PHE A 14 -7.51 3.50 -23.98
N LEU A 15 -6.91 3.16 -25.12
CA LEU A 15 -7.55 2.81 -26.38
C LEU A 15 -7.45 1.29 -26.63
N ASN A 16 -8.59 0.60 -26.63
CA ASN A 16 -8.69 -0.78 -27.10
C ASN A 16 -8.68 -0.85 -28.64
N THR A 17 -8.50 -2.05 -29.18
CA THR A 17 -8.49 -2.30 -30.64
C THR A 17 -9.74 -1.78 -31.35
N SER A 18 -10.92 -1.88 -30.71
CA SER A 18 -12.19 -1.40 -31.28
C SER A 18 -12.27 0.14 -31.35
N ALA A 19 -11.73 0.86 -30.37
CA ALA A 19 -11.65 2.32 -30.36
C ALA A 19 -10.67 2.80 -31.44
N ILE A 20 -9.50 2.15 -31.55
CA ILE A 20 -8.52 2.46 -32.61
C ILE A 20 -9.14 2.22 -33.99
N LEU A 21 -9.95 1.16 -34.16
CA LEU A 21 -10.68 0.90 -35.41
C LEU A 21 -11.68 2.03 -35.74
N LYS A 22 -12.41 2.56 -34.74
CA LYS A 22 -13.31 3.72 -34.94
C LYS A 22 -12.54 4.97 -35.38
N PHE A 23 -11.40 5.25 -34.76
CA PHE A 23 -10.55 6.37 -35.20
C PHE A 23 -10.01 6.13 -36.61
N TRP A 24 -9.58 4.91 -36.92
CA TRP A 24 -9.13 4.53 -38.26
C TRP A 24 -10.22 4.73 -39.30
N SER A 25 -11.46 4.37 -38.98
CA SER A 25 -12.58 4.54 -39.91
C SER A 25 -12.98 5.99 -40.13
N SER A 26 -12.73 6.86 -39.15
CA SER A 26 -12.98 8.31 -39.26
C SER A 26 -11.91 9.08 -40.05
N ASP A 27 -10.68 8.57 -40.17
CA ASP A 27 -9.60 9.26 -40.90
C ASP A 27 -9.67 9.00 -42.42
N LEU A 28 -10.35 9.91 -43.12
CA LEU A 28 -10.52 9.90 -44.59
C LEU A 28 -9.20 9.81 -45.36
N GLN A 29 -8.13 10.47 -44.90
CA GLN A 29 -6.86 10.48 -45.60
C GLN A 29 -6.17 9.11 -45.50
N LEU A 30 -6.21 8.51 -44.31
CA LEU A 30 -5.68 7.18 -44.07
C LEU A 30 -6.45 6.11 -44.86
N GLN A 31 -7.78 6.18 -44.85
CA GLN A 31 -8.62 5.25 -45.60
C GLN A 31 -8.36 5.33 -47.11
N ARG A 32 -8.28 6.55 -47.67
CA ARG A 32 -7.98 6.73 -49.09
C ARG A 32 -6.62 6.15 -49.46
N ARG A 33 -5.60 6.38 -48.64
CA ARG A 33 -4.25 5.82 -48.86
C ARG A 33 -4.26 4.29 -48.75
N TYR A 34 -4.95 3.74 -47.77
CA TYR A 34 -5.09 2.30 -47.58
C TYR A 34 -5.76 1.63 -48.78
N GLY A 35 -6.85 2.20 -49.31
CA GLY A 35 -7.52 1.69 -50.51
C GLY A 35 -6.64 1.72 -51.77
N LEU A 36 -5.86 2.79 -51.96
CA LEU A 36 -4.88 2.87 -53.06
C LEU A 36 -3.78 1.79 -52.93
N LEU A 37 -3.31 1.53 -51.71
CA LEU A 37 -2.31 0.49 -51.46
C LEU A 37 -2.88 -0.91 -51.65
N ASP A 38 -4.11 -1.17 -51.22
CA ASP A 38 -4.79 -2.46 -51.40
C ASP A 38 -4.95 -2.81 -52.88
N THR A 39 -5.44 -1.86 -53.68
CA THR A 39 -5.58 -2.04 -55.15
C THR A 39 -4.24 -2.26 -55.84
N SER A 40 -3.22 -1.46 -55.51
CA SER A 40 -1.85 -1.65 -56.03
C SER A 40 -1.26 -3.01 -55.63
N THR A 41 -1.48 -3.44 -54.39
CA THR A 41 -0.96 -4.73 -53.88
C THR A 41 -1.60 -5.90 -54.60
N LYS A 42 -2.91 -5.87 -54.84
CA LYS A 42 -3.62 -6.88 -55.64
C LYS A 42 -3.07 -6.98 -57.07
N VAL A 43 -2.76 -5.84 -57.70
CA VAL A 43 -2.14 -5.81 -59.04
C VAL A 43 -0.74 -6.43 -59.02
N VAL A 44 0.10 -6.06 -58.06
CA VAL A 44 1.48 -6.58 -57.93
C VAL A 44 1.45 -8.08 -57.60
N LEU A 45 0.60 -8.52 -56.68
CA LEU A 45 0.43 -9.94 -56.36
C LEU A 45 -0.03 -10.73 -57.58
N GLY A 46 -0.99 -10.21 -58.35
CA GLY A 46 -1.43 -10.83 -59.60
C GLY A 46 -0.30 -10.97 -60.62
N LYS A 47 0.57 -9.96 -60.76
CA LYS A 47 1.77 -10.03 -61.62
C LYS A 47 2.78 -11.05 -61.09
N ALA A 48 3.04 -11.06 -59.77
CA ALA A 48 3.95 -12.00 -59.13
C ALA A 48 3.48 -13.44 -59.34
N LEU A 49 2.21 -13.75 -59.08
CA LEU A 49 1.63 -15.08 -59.30
C LEU A 49 1.72 -15.51 -60.77
N LYS A 50 1.53 -14.60 -61.73
CA LYS A 50 1.72 -14.89 -63.16
C LYS A 50 3.18 -15.25 -63.48
N ILE A 51 4.15 -14.51 -62.92
CA ILE A 51 5.59 -14.81 -63.09
C ILE A 51 5.94 -16.14 -62.44
N VAL A 52 5.47 -16.39 -61.21
CA VAL A 52 5.65 -17.65 -60.48
C VAL A 52 5.13 -18.83 -61.31
N ARG A 53 3.93 -18.73 -61.89
CA ARG A 53 3.40 -19.77 -62.78
C ARG A 53 4.28 -20.01 -64.01
N LYS A 54 4.80 -18.94 -64.64
CA LYS A 54 5.75 -19.07 -65.77
C LYS A 54 7.04 -19.78 -65.34
N LEU A 55 7.60 -19.40 -64.19
CA LEU A 55 8.80 -20.03 -63.63
C LEU A 55 8.56 -21.51 -63.33
N PHE A 56 7.41 -21.88 -62.75
CA PHE A 56 7.04 -23.28 -62.53
C PHE A 56 6.92 -24.08 -63.83
N THR A 57 6.37 -23.50 -64.89
CA THR A 57 6.31 -24.17 -66.20
C THR A 57 7.70 -24.42 -66.79
N LEU A 58 8.63 -23.48 -66.62
CA LEU A 58 10.03 -23.61 -67.06
C LEU A 58 10.83 -24.57 -66.16
N SER A 59 10.56 -24.58 -64.86
CA SER A 59 11.25 -25.42 -63.87
C SER A 59 10.81 -26.87 -63.87
N LYS A 60 9.85 -27.29 -64.73
CA LYS A 60 9.52 -28.72 -64.94
C LYS A 60 10.75 -29.56 -65.36
N ARG A 61 11.83 -28.90 -65.81
CA ARG A 61 13.12 -29.53 -66.17
C ARG A 61 14.19 -29.42 -65.07
N CYS A 62 13.89 -28.80 -63.93
CA CYS A 62 14.84 -28.66 -62.82
C CYS A 62 14.68 -29.84 -61.83
N PRO A 63 15.79 -30.46 -61.37
CA PRO A 63 15.74 -31.55 -60.39
C PRO A 63 15.36 -31.09 -58.97
N THR A 64 15.43 -29.79 -58.67
CA THR A 64 15.06 -29.20 -57.38
C THR A 64 13.89 -28.22 -57.52
N GLN A 65 12.88 -28.36 -56.65
CA GLN A 65 11.73 -27.45 -56.64
C GLN A 65 12.09 -26.09 -56.02
N PRO A 66 11.79 -24.95 -56.68
CA PRO A 66 12.05 -23.63 -56.12
C PRO A 66 11.11 -23.34 -54.94
N LYS A 67 11.67 -22.93 -53.79
CA LYS A 67 10.91 -22.39 -52.65
C LYS A 67 10.68 -20.90 -52.87
N ILE A 68 9.42 -20.50 -53.04
CA ILE A 68 9.03 -19.10 -53.27
C ILE A 68 8.32 -18.59 -52.02
N ASN A 69 8.99 -17.74 -51.25
CA ASN A 69 8.43 -17.10 -50.07
C ASN A 69 7.83 -15.75 -50.48
N LEU A 70 6.51 -15.68 -50.56
CA LEU A 70 5.82 -14.40 -50.74
C LEU A 70 5.71 -13.66 -49.39
N PRO A 71 5.82 -12.34 -49.37
CA PRO A 71 5.54 -11.56 -48.17
C PRO A 71 4.11 -11.84 -47.69
N ARG A 72 3.95 -12.10 -46.39
CA ARG A 72 2.63 -12.31 -45.79
C ARG A 72 1.79 -11.03 -45.90
N GLU A 73 0.55 -11.17 -46.33
CA GLU A 73 -0.40 -10.06 -46.39
C GLU A 73 -0.66 -9.52 -44.98
N ARG A 74 -0.59 -8.19 -44.83
CA ARG A 74 -0.84 -7.50 -43.56
C ARG A 74 -2.27 -7.01 -43.57
N THR A 75 -3.12 -7.67 -42.79
CA THR A 75 -4.54 -7.30 -42.66
C THR A 75 -4.72 -5.99 -41.90
N LEU A 76 -5.93 -5.42 -41.95
CA LEU A 76 -6.27 -4.24 -41.14
C LEU A 76 -6.04 -4.50 -39.65
N GLY A 77 -6.39 -5.69 -39.15
CA GLY A 77 -6.16 -6.09 -37.76
C GLY A 77 -4.69 -6.02 -37.34
N PHE A 78 -3.76 -6.38 -38.26
CA PHE A 78 -2.33 -6.22 -38.01
C PHE A 78 -1.95 -4.75 -37.78
N TRP A 79 -2.50 -3.82 -38.58
CA TRP A 79 -2.20 -2.39 -38.42
C TRP A 79 -2.81 -1.77 -37.16
N ILE A 80 -3.99 -2.23 -36.75
CA ILE A 80 -4.64 -1.81 -35.50
C ILE A 80 -3.82 -2.28 -34.29
N SER A 81 -3.47 -3.58 -34.26
CA SER A 81 -2.60 -4.13 -33.22
C SER A 81 -1.22 -3.47 -33.21
N LYS A 82 -0.67 -3.15 -34.39
CA LYS A 82 0.59 -2.41 -34.50
C LYS A 82 0.46 -0.97 -33.98
N ALA A 83 -0.66 -0.30 -34.22
CA ALA A 83 -0.93 1.02 -33.66
C ALA A 83 -1.00 0.97 -32.12
N GLN A 84 -1.73 0.00 -31.56
CA GLN A 84 -1.81 -0.21 -30.11
C GLN A 84 -0.44 -0.51 -29.49
N SER A 85 0.35 -1.37 -30.15
CA SER A 85 1.71 -1.70 -29.73
C SER A 85 2.67 -0.50 -29.81
N LEU A 86 2.46 0.41 -30.77
CA LEU A 86 3.25 1.65 -30.85
C LEU A 86 2.84 2.66 -29.76
N LEU A 87 1.59 2.64 -29.30
CA LEU A 87 1.14 3.49 -28.20
C LEU A 87 1.70 3.03 -26.85
N TYR A 88 1.66 1.72 -26.58
CA TYR A 88 1.95 1.20 -25.24
C TYR A 88 3.21 0.35 -25.13
N CYS A 89 3.81 -0.10 -26.23
CA CYS A 89 4.96 -1.01 -26.21
C CYS A 89 6.14 -0.55 -27.06
N SER A 90 6.39 0.77 -27.12
CA SER A 90 7.47 1.34 -27.94
C SER A 90 8.41 2.27 -27.18
N GLU A 91 8.43 2.17 -25.86
CA GLU A 91 9.31 3.01 -25.04
C GLU A 91 10.78 2.69 -25.33
N HIS A 92 11.62 3.73 -25.34
CA HIS A 92 13.06 3.65 -25.63
C HIS A 92 13.47 2.98 -26.96
N GLY A 93 12.55 2.88 -27.93
CA GLY A 93 12.85 2.34 -29.27
C GLY A 93 12.83 0.81 -29.37
N VAL A 94 12.50 0.10 -28.30
CA VAL A 94 12.30 -1.36 -28.29
C VAL A 94 10.85 -1.66 -28.67
N GLN A 95 10.64 -2.48 -29.71
CA GLN A 95 9.28 -2.82 -30.16
C GLN A 95 8.76 -4.07 -29.46
N GLY A 96 7.69 -3.93 -28.69
CA GLY A 96 6.89 -5.04 -28.15
C GLY A 96 5.56 -5.21 -28.89
N THR A 97 4.84 -6.27 -28.51
CA THR A 97 3.43 -6.49 -28.88
C THR A 97 2.55 -6.34 -27.66
N PHE A 98 1.53 -5.48 -27.72
CA PHE A 98 0.58 -5.30 -26.63
C PHE A 98 -0.43 -6.45 -26.60
N SER A 99 -0.65 -7.02 -25.42
CA SER A 99 -1.70 -8.00 -25.15
C SER A 99 -2.80 -7.34 -24.31
N GLU A 100 -4.02 -7.29 -24.84
CA GLU A 100 -5.18 -6.76 -24.11
C GLU A 100 -5.55 -7.65 -22.92
N ASP A 101 -5.43 -8.98 -23.05
CA ASP A 101 -5.79 -9.96 -22.01
C ASP A 101 -4.90 -9.82 -20.76
N MET A 102 -3.62 -9.56 -20.96
CA MET A 102 -2.66 -9.37 -19.87
C MET A 102 -2.48 -7.89 -19.49
N GLN A 103 -3.17 -6.97 -20.17
CA GLN A 103 -2.97 -5.51 -20.09
C GLN A 103 -1.48 -5.11 -20.09
N GLY A 104 -0.66 -5.76 -20.92
CA GLY A 104 0.80 -5.66 -20.84
C GLY A 104 1.51 -5.97 -22.15
N CYS A 105 2.78 -5.59 -22.22
CA CYS A 105 3.63 -5.76 -23.37
C CYS A 105 4.38 -7.10 -23.33
N ILE A 106 4.30 -7.84 -24.42
CA ILE A 106 5.15 -9.01 -24.67
C ILE A 106 6.35 -8.52 -25.48
N CYS A 107 7.54 -8.68 -24.91
CA CYS A 107 8.80 -8.21 -25.47
C CYS A 107 9.82 -9.34 -25.54
N ALA A 108 10.87 -9.15 -26.35
CA ALA A 108 11.97 -10.11 -26.41
C ALA A 108 12.57 -10.32 -25.00
N ALA A 109 12.91 -11.57 -24.69
CA ALA A 109 13.08 -12.09 -23.33
C ALA A 109 14.07 -11.32 -22.43
N GLU A 110 14.99 -10.55 -23.00
CA GLU A 110 16.04 -9.84 -22.27
C GLU A 110 15.66 -8.40 -21.85
N GLN A 111 14.53 -7.84 -22.31
CA GLN A 111 14.23 -6.39 -22.20
C GLN A 111 12.80 -6.08 -21.72
N ARG A 112 12.23 -6.95 -20.88
CA ARG A 112 10.81 -6.90 -20.48
C ARG A 112 10.40 -5.63 -19.72
N ALA A 113 11.33 -5.00 -18.99
CA ALA A 113 11.08 -3.77 -18.23
C ALA A 113 11.26 -2.47 -19.06
N LEU A 114 11.91 -2.53 -20.22
CA LEU A 114 12.27 -1.35 -21.04
C LEU A 114 11.27 -1.05 -22.15
N CYS A 115 10.44 -2.02 -22.50
CA CYS A 115 9.51 -1.92 -23.62
C CYS A 115 8.09 -1.51 -23.21
N GLN A 116 7.75 -1.61 -21.92
CA GLN A 116 6.43 -1.34 -21.39
C GLN A 116 6.26 0.18 -21.25
N GLY A 117 5.47 0.77 -22.13
CA GLY A 117 5.04 2.15 -22.02
C GLY A 117 4.00 2.36 -20.93
N THR A 118 4.00 3.55 -20.35
CA THR A 118 3.01 3.98 -19.36
C THR A 118 1.60 4.03 -19.97
N VAL A 119 0.65 3.27 -19.43
CA VAL A 119 -0.79 3.41 -19.75
C VAL A 119 -1.37 4.50 -18.85
N PRO A 120 -1.76 5.67 -19.38
CA PRO A 120 -2.05 6.84 -18.55
C PRO A 120 -3.33 6.70 -17.70
N CYS A 121 -4.31 5.94 -18.18
CA CYS A 121 -5.59 5.78 -17.51
C CYS A 121 -6.28 4.46 -17.87
N LYS A 122 -6.78 3.75 -16.85
CA LYS A 122 -7.72 2.63 -17.01
C LYS A 122 -9.13 3.22 -17.06
N VAL A 123 -9.85 2.93 -18.14
CA VAL A 123 -11.23 3.38 -18.34
C VAL A 123 -12.14 2.32 -17.71
N GLY A 124 -13.05 2.76 -16.82
CA GLY A 124 -14.10 1.91 -16.26
C GLY A 124 -15.29 1.77 -17.23
N ASP A 125 -16.51 1.61 -16.70
CA ASP A 125 -17.73 1.68 -17.53
C ASP A 125 -17.99 3.13 -17.99
N GLY A 126 -17.49 3.48 -19.18
CA GLY A 126 -17.66 4.80 -19.79
C GLY A 126 -16.51 5.21 -20.71
N THR A 127 -16.43 6.50 -21.04
CA THR A 127 -15.31 7.11 -21.83
C THR A 127 -14.29 7.85 -20.96
N LEU A 128 -14.45 7.81 -19.63
CA LEU A 128 -13.67 8.61 -18.67
C LEU A 128 -12.92 7.73 -17.66
N CYS A 129 -11.83 8.28 -17.13
CA CYS A 129 -10.85 7.54 -16.32
C CYS A 129 -11.37 7.12 -14.95
N SER A 130 -11.14 5.86 -14.58
CA SER A 130 -11.43 5.32 -13.24
C SER A 130 -10.17 5.25 -12.35
N SER A 131 -9.02 4.93 -12.93
CA SER A 131 -7.72 4.99 -12.25
C SER A 131 -6.59 5.38 -13.19
N CYS A 132 -5.55 5.98 -12.63
CA CYS A 132 -4.39 6.51 -13.34
C CYS A 132 -3.13 5.72 -12.95
N ALA A 133 -2.13 5.69 -13.84
CA ALA A 133 -0.84 5.08 -13.52
C ALA A 133 -0.12 5.84 -12.40
N ALA A 134 0.36 5.12 -11.39
CA ALA A 134 1.07 5.67 -10.23
C ALA A 134 2.36 6.40 -10.64
N ASP A 135 3.00 5.95 -11.72
CA ASP A 135 4.32 6.39 -12.13
C ASP A 135 4.32 7.73 -12.88
N ASN A 136 3.16 8.18 -13.40
CA ASN A 136 3.06 9.40 -14.21
C ASN A 136 1.65 10.04 -14.18
N ILE A 137 1.27 10.51 -13.00
CA ILE A 137 -0.07 11.03 -12.66
C ILE A 137 -0.51 12.17 -13.60
N THR A 138 0.41 12.98 -14.11
CA THR A 138 0.12 14.15 -14.98
C THR A 138 -0.35 13.80 -16.39
N ARG A 139 -0.20 12.54 -16.84
CA ARG A 139 -0.68 12.09 -18.16
C ARG A 139 -2.11 11.56 -18.14
N CYS A 140 -2.67 11.32 -16.96
CA CYS A 140 -4.06 10.94 -16.82
C CYS A 140 -4.95 12.14 -17.16
N GLY A 141 -5.95 11.93 -18.03
CA GLY A 141 -6.92 12.96 -18.38
C GLY A 141 -7.85 13.36 -17.22
N THR A 142 -9.02 13.89 -17.56
CA THR A 142 -10.06 14.26 -16.59
C THR A 142 -10.79 13.04 -16.04
N CYS A 143 -10.95 12.98 -14.73
CA CYS A 143 -11.84 12.02 -14.06
C CYS A 143 -13.31 12.24 -14.45
N LEU A 144 -14.18 11.28 -14.11
CA LEU A 144 -15.64 11.41 -14.27
C LEU A 144 -16.14 12.78 -13.75
N PRO A 145 -17.16 13.41 -14.37
CA PRO A 145 -17.65 14.72 -13.94
C PRO A 145 -18.14 14.63 -12.49
N GLY A 146 -17.63 15.49 -11.63
CA GLY A 146 -17.86 15.41 -10.19
C GLY A 146 -16.87 14.53 -9.43
N SER A 147 -15.78 14.07 -10.05
CA SER A 147 -14.66 13.37 -9.42
C SER A 147 -13.33 14.12 -9.61
N ILE A 148 -12.46 14.12 -8.60
CA ILE A 148 -11.09 14.66 -8.64
C ILE A 148 -10.05 13.54 -8.62
N LEU A 149 -8.88 13.83 -9.20
CA LEU A 149 -7.74 12.93 -9.17
C LEU A 149 -7.01 13.07 -7.84
N HIS A 150 -7.05 12.05 -7.00
CA HIS A 150 -6.33 12.02 -5.73
C HIS A 150 -5.36 10.83 -5.72
N MET A 151 -4.05 11.11 -5.74
CA MET A 151 -2.97 10.11 -5.66
C MET A 151 -3.14 8.93 -6.66
N GLY A 152 -3.53 9.23 -7.91
CA GLY A 152 -3.68 8.23 -8.97
C GLY A 152 -5.06 7.54 -9.06
N LEU A 153 -6.02 7.89 -8.19
CA LEU A 153 -7.39 7.37 -8.26
C LEU A 153 -8.39 8.50 -8.54
N CYS A 154 -9.35 8.26 -9.44
CA CYS A 154 -10.44 9.19 -9.69
C CYS A 154 -11.56 8.98 -8.66
N ARG A 155 -11.74 9.95 -7.75
CA ARG A 155 -12.71 9.85 -6.64
C ARG A 155 -13.74 10.96 -6.69
N PRO A 156 -14.98 10.74 -6.25
CA PRO A 156 -15.98 11.80 -6.14
C PRO A 156 -15.40 13.02 -5.41
N ASN A 157 -15.62 14.20 -5.97
CA ASN A 157 -15.19 15.47 -5.42
C ASN A 157 -16.02 15.77 -4.18
N ILE A 158 -15.44 15.54 -3.01
CA ILE A 158 -16.03 15.94 -1.74
C ILE A 158 -15.74 17.43 -1.59
N ALA A 159 -16.79 18.25 -1.64
CA ALA A 159 -16.66 19.71 -1.63
C ALA A 159 -16.05 20.28 -0.33
N ASN A 160 -16.04 19.51 0.76
CA ASN A 160 -15.53 19.92 2.07
C ASN A 160 -14.29 19.12 2.46
N SER A 161 -13.25 19.81 2.94
CA SER A 161 -12.05 19.17 3.49
C SER A 161 -12.38 18.42 4.78
N LEU A 162 -11.71 17.28 5.00
CA LEU A 162 -11.79 16.52 6.25
C LEU A 162 -10.95 17.11 7.39
N ASP A 163 -10.17 18.17 7.12
CA ASP A 163 -9.19 18.73 8.06
C ASP A 163 -9.83 19.26 9.36
N HIS A 164 -11.11 19.64 9.31
CA HIS A 164 -11.87 20.02 10.51
C HIS A 164 -12.08 18.82 11.45
N TYR A 165 -12.21 17.61 10.92
CA TYR A 165 -12.47 16.40 11.71
C TYR A 165 -11.18 15.72 12.13
N ILE A 166 -10.30 15.45 11.17
CA ILE A 166 -9.01 14.79 11.36
C ILE A 166 -8.01 15.38 10.37
N ASN A 167 -6.93 15.94 10.89
CA ASN A 167 -5.85 16.46 10.07
C ASN A 167 -4.87 15.34 9.70
N PHE A 168 -4.79 15.01 8.41
CA PHE A 168 -3.89 13.99 7.86
C PHE A 168 -2.61 14.56 7.22
N ASP A 169 -2.44 15.89 7.14
CA ASP A 169 -1.43 16.59 6.32
C ASP A 169 0.02 16.51 6.86
N PHE A 170 0.31 15.58 7.78
CA PHE A 170 1.65 15.41 8.33
C PHE A 170 2.38 14.25 7.65
N ASP A 171 3.01 14.56 6.51
CA ASP A 171 3.94 13.65 5.84
C ASP A 171 5.38 14.11 6.06
N MET A 172 6.04 13.47 7.04
CA MET A 172 7.48 13.60 7.26
C MET A 172 8.22 12.58 6.39
N PRO A 173 9.22 13.00 5.58
CA PRO A 173 10.02 12.08 4.80
C PRO A 173 10.76 11.06 5.69
N ASP A 174 10.84 9.80 5.24
CA ASP A 174 11.46 8.71 6.01
C ASP A 174 12.93 8.97 6.40
N ALA A 175 13.67 9.72 5.58
CA ALA A 175 15.05 10.09 5.86
C ALA A 175 15.16 11.05 7.06
N GLU A 176 14.27 12.04 7.14
CA GLU A 176 14.22 12.99 8.25
C GLU A 176 13.74 12.28 9.52
N MET A 177 12.69 11.46 9.41
CA MET A 177 12.19 10.65 10.51
C MET A 177 13.28 9.76 11.12
N ARG A 178 14.02 9.00 10.29
CA ARG A 178 15.09 8.12 10.77
C ARG A 178 16.19 8.93 11.46
N TYR A 179 16.57 10.09 10.92
CA TYR A 179 17.56 10.97 11.52
C TYR A 179 17.15 11.46 12.92
N LEU A 180 15.90 11.89 13.08
CA LEU A 180 15.38 12.38 14.36
C LEU A 180 15.22 11.24 15.38
N LEU A 181 14.78 10.06 14.95
CA LEU A 181 14.67 8.86 15.80
C LEU A 181 16.03 8.38 16.31
N GLN A 182 17.05 8.33 15.46
CA GLN A 182 18.41 7.94 15.87
C GLN A 182 19.00 8.88 16.93
N ARG A 183 18.60 10.15 16.92
CA ARG A 183 19.00 11.16 17.92
C ARG A 183 18.09 11.19 19.14
N LEU A 184 17.02 10.38 19.15
CA LEU A 184 15.99 10.38 20.20
C LEU A 184 15.46 11.79 20.47
N ASP A 185 15.22 12.56 19.39
CA ASP A 185 14.81 13.96 19.47
C ASP A 185 13.44 14.10 20.14
N SER A 186 13.36 14.96 21.16
CA SER A 186 12.15 15.15 21.96
C SER A 186 10.98 15.74 21.16
N ARG A 187 11.22 16.34 19.99
CA ARG A 187 10.17 16.87 19.12
C ARG A 187 9.29 15.77 18.52
N MET A 188 9.83 14.56 18.38
CA MET A 188 9.08 13.39 17.93
C MET A 188 8.56 12.55 19.10
N GLU A 189 8.91 12.87 20.35
CA GLU A 189 8.47 12.09 21.49
C GLU A 189 6.99 12.35 21.77
N VAL A 190 6.16 11.31 21.62
CA VAL A 190 4.77 11.38 22.05
C VAL A 190 4.73 10.99 23.52
N HIS A 191 4.24 11.91 24.35
CA HIS A 191 4.11 11.65 25.78
C HIS A 191 3.23 10.43 26.03
N ALA A 192 3.78 9.40 26.67
CA ALA A 192 3.06 8.20 27.05
C ALA A 192 3.36 7.84 28.51
N ILE A 193 2.33 7.38 29.22
CA ILE A 193 2.41 6.97 30.61
C ILE A 193 2.83 5.50 30.65
N TYR A 194 3.94 5.23 31.35
CA TYR A 194 4.39 3.87 31.62
C TYR A 194 3.59 3.22 32.74
N ILE A 195 3.11 2.00 32.48
CA ILE A 195 2.32 1.19 33.40
C ILE A 195 2.86 -0.25 33.36
N SER A 196 3.35 -0.73 34.50
CA SER A 196 3.75 -2.13 34.67
C SER A 196 3.68 -2.52 36.14
N ASN A 197 3.21 -3.74 36.39
CA ASN A 197 3.25 -4.36 37.72
C ASN A 197 4.52 -5.21 37.92
N ASP A 198 5.17 -5.60 36.82
CA ASP A 198 6.30 -6.54 36.84
C ASP A 198 7.65 -5.81 36.93
N VAL A 199 7.80 -4.68 36.23
CA VAL A 199 9.08 -3.98 36.10
C VAL A 199 8.93 -2.51 36.45
N ARG A 200 9.86 -1.98 37.26
CA ARG A 200 9.97 -0.53 37.51
C ARG A 200 11.11 0.03 36.69
N LEU A 201 10.85 1.14 35.98
CA LEU A 201 11.90 1.85 35.24
C LEU A 201 12.97 2.33 36.21
N GLY A 202 14.24 2.24 35.80
CA GLY A 202 15.38 2.65 36.62
C GLY A 202 15.81 1.67 37.70
N SER A 203 15.16 0.50 37.82
CA SER A 203 15.51 -0.53 38.82
C SER A 203 16.04 -1.81 38.16
N TRP A 204 16.99 -2.47 38.83
CA TRP A 204 17.46 -3.80 38.44
C TRP A 204 16.43 -4.87 38.81
N PHE A 205 16.19 -5.82 37.93
CA PHE A 205 15.31 -6.97 38.14
C PHE A 205 15.92 -8.24 37.55
N ASN A 206 15.51 -9.39 38.08
CA ASN A 206 15.88 -10.69 37.54
C ASN A 206 14.82 -11.11 36.49
N PRO A 207 15.16 -11.14 35.19
CA PRO A 207 14.20 -11.49 34.15
C PRO A 207 13.83 -12.99 34.14
N ALA A 208 14.51 -13.83 34.92
CA ALA A 208 14.22 -15.27 35.03
C ALA A 208 13.05 -15.57 35.99
N TRP A 209 12.64 -14.63 36.86
CA TRP A 209 11.53 -14.86 37.80
C TRP A 209 10.23 -15.17 37.05
N ARG A 210 9.92 -14.44 35.97
CA ARG A 210 8.64 -14.56 35.25
C ARG A 210 8.84 -14.86 33.77
N LYS A 211 8.04 -15.79 33.25
CA LYS A 211 8.03 -16.18 31.83
C LYS A 211 7.71 -15.01 30.88
N ARG A 212 6.88 -14.06 31.33
CA ARG A 212 6.41 -12.91 30.56
C ARG A 212 6.21 -11.72 31.50
N MET A 213 6.93 -10.63 31.25
CA MET A 213 6.74 -9.37 31.95
C MET A 213 6.01 -8.39 31.03
N LEU A 214 4.95 -7.76 31.52
CA LEU A 214 4.15 -6.83 30.71
C LEU A 214 4.54 -5.38 31.02
N LEU A 215 4.97 -4.67 29.99
CA LEU A 215 5.21 -3.23 30.00
C LEU A 215 4.16 -2.57 29.13
N THR A 216 3.44 -1.58 29.64
CA THR A 216 2.41 -0.87 28.86
C THR A 216 2.73 0.61 28.80
N LEU A 217 2.62 1.20 27.60
CA LEU A 217 2.68 2.64 27.37
C LEU A 217 1.31 3.12 26.90
N LYS A 218 0.79 4.17 27.51
CA LYS A 218 -0.51 4.75 27.15
C LYS A 218 -0.37 6.22 26.81
N SER A 219 -0.69 6.63 25.59
CA SER A 219 -0.45 8.00 25.08
C SER A 219 -1.30 9.06 25.78
N ASN A 220 -2.53 8.76 26.19
CA ASN A 220 -3.26 9.63 27.11
C ASN A 220 -4.47 8.93 27.76
N LYS A 221 -4.96 9.46 28.89
CA LYS A 221 -6.25 9.05 29.49
C LYS A 221 -7.31 10.15 29.36
N ASN A 222 -6.90 11.41 29.17
CA ASN A 222 -7.76 12.58 29.44
C ASN A 222 -7.95 13.54 28.26
N LYS A 223 -7.26 13.37 27.12
CA LYS A 223 -7.41 14.23 25.93
C LYS A 223 -8.09 13.48 24.79
N SER A 224 -9.42 13.54 24.74
CA SER A 224 -10.21 12.91 23.68
C SER A 224 -10.01 13.56 22.31
N ASN A 225 -9.48 14.77 22.24
CA ASN A 225 -9.35 15.58 21.03
C ASN A 225 -8.03 15.40 20.26
N LEU A 226 -7.21 14.43 20.66
CA LEU A 226 -5.95 14.09 20.00
C LEU A 226 -5.91 12.58 19.74
N ILE A 227 -5.45 12.21 18.55
CA ILE A 227 -5.08 10.84 18.19
C ILE A 227 -3.59 10.82 17.82
N HIS A 228 -2.91 9.72 18.09
CA HIS A 228 -1.47 9.65 17.98
C HIS A 228 -1.04 8.65 16.92
N MET A 229 -0.03 9.04 16.14
CA MET A 229 0.62 8.19 15.14
C MET A 229 1.90 7.62 15.71
N LEU A 230 2.09 6.31 15.58
CA LEU A 230 3.28 5.58 15.96
C LEU A 230 4.24 5.52 14.78
N MET A 231 5.45 6.02 14.98
CA MET A 231 6.53 5.97 14.00
C MET A 231 7.77 5.21 14.51
N GLY A 232 7.94 5.11 15.82
CA GLY A 232 9.03 4.32 16.39
C GLY A 232 8.93 4.11 17.90
N ILE A 233 9.72 3.19 18.41
CA ILE A 233 9.81 2.84 19.83
C ILE A 233 11.28 2.73 20.21
N SER A 234 11.66 3.28 21.37
CA SER A 234 13.01 3.12 21.91
C SER A 234 13.00 2.57 23.33
N PHE A 235 13.88 1.61 23.59
CA PHE A 235 14.18 1.09 24.92
C PHE A 235 15.65 1.34 25.24
N GLN A 236 15.92 1.77 26.47
CA GLN A 236 17.28 1.74 27.01
C GLN A 236 17.38 0.58 27.99
N ILE A 237 18.07 -0.49 27.59
CA ILE A 237 18.22 -1.72 28.37
C ILE A 237 19.67 -1.88 28.76
N CYS A 238 19.91 -2.15 30.04
CA CYS A 238 21.21 -2.47 30.60
C CYS A 238 21.20 -3.89 31.17
N SER A 239 22.25 -4.64 30.90
CA SER A 239 22.52 -5.94 31.52
C SER A 239 23.83 -5.92 32.31
N THR A 240 23.94 -6.83 33.27
CA THR A 240 25.20 -7.11 33.98
C THR A 240 26.23 -7.77 33.05
N LYS A 241 27.54 -7.51 33.22
CA LYS A 241 28.61 -7.90 32.28
C LYS A 241 28.68 -9.39 31.91
N ASN A 242 28.23 -10.29 32.79
CA ASN A 242 28.26 -11.74 32.58
C ASN A 242 26.85 -12.32 32.34
N SER A 243 25.88 -11.49 31.97
CA SER A 243 24.53 -11.99 31.69
C SER A 243 24.53 -12.74 30.37
N THR A 244 23.98 -13.95 30.37
CA THR A 244 23.73 -14.74 29.16
C THR A 244 22.34 -14.47 28.59
N LEU A 245 21.62 -13.48 29.12
CA LEU A 245 20.23 -13.22 28.78
C LEU A 245 20.09 -12.10 27.76
N GLU A 246 19.35 -12.38 26.69
CA GLU A 246 18.98 -11.40 25.68
C GLU A 246 17.48 -11.07 25.77
N PRO A 247 17.10 -9.78 25.82
CA PRO A 247 15.70 -9.38 25.84
C PRO A 247 15.06 -9.59 24.46
N VAL A 248 13.88 -10.20 24.45
CA VAL A 248 13.05 -10.39 23.25
C VAL A 248 11.70 -9.72 23.48
N PRO A 249 11.51 -8.47 23.00
CA PRO A 249 10.25 -7.77 23.13
C PRO A 249 9.26 -8.21 22.05
N ALA A 250 8.06 -8.63 22.47
CA ALA A 250 6.91 -8.82 21.59
C ALA A 250 5.95 -7.64 21.77
N ILE A 251 5.70 -6.90 20.70
CA ILE A 251 4.92 -5.65 20.74
C ILE A 251 3.52 -5.87 20.19
N TYR A 252 2.53 -5.40 20.92
CA TYR A 252 1.13 -5.34 20.51
C TYR A 252 0.67 -3.89 20.61
N VAL A 253 0.04 -3.38 19.56
CA VAL A 253 -0.38 -1.98 19.48
C VAL A 253 -1.91 -1.93 19.39
N ASN A 254 -2.52 -1.20 20.32
CA ASN A 254 -3.94 -0.85 20.28
C ASN A 254 -4.07 0.59 19.75
N PRO A 255 -4.80 0.81 18.63
CA PRO A 255 -4.89 2.11 17.99
C PRO A 255 -5.70 3.15 18.76
N PHE A 256 -6.76 2.75 19.47
CA PHE A 256 -7.76 3.69 20.03
C PHE A 256 -8.27 3.36 21.44
N GLY A 257 -7.90 2.20 21.98
CA GLY A 257 -8.33 1.68 23.27
C GLY A 257 -7.15 1.25 24.14
N GLY A 258 -7.44 0.36 25.08
CA GLY A 258 -6.42 -0.21 25.97
C GLY A 258 -6.54 -1.72 26.17
N SER A 259 -7.38 -2.38 25.38
CA SER A 259 -7.54 -3.83 25.46
C SER A 259 -6.44 -4.52 24.67
N HIS A 260 -5.82 -5.50 25.31
CA HIS A 260 -4.85 -6.36 24.65
C HIS A 260 -5.48 -7.22 23.53
N SER A 261 -6.75 -7.62 23.68
CA SER A 261 -7.45 -8.43 22.67
C SER A 261 -7.74 -7.68 21.38
N GLU A 262 -7.80 -6.34 21.45
CA GLU A 262 -8.04 -5.45 20.31
C GLU A 262 -6.72 -4.78 19.89
N SER A 263 -5.61 -5.52 19.99
CA SER A 263 -4.28 -5.06 19.60
C SER A 263 -3.74 -5.91 18.44
N TRP A 264 -3.07 -5.27 17.49
CA TRP A 264 -2.37 -5.99 16.42
C TRP A 264 -0.95 -6.30 16.86
N PHE A 265 -0.44 -7.44 16.41
CA PHE A 265 0.92 -7.89 16.71
C PHE A 265 1.91 -7.29 15.72
N MET A 266 2.98 -6.69 16.23
CA MET A 266 4.05 -6.14 15.41
C MET A 266 5.02 -7.25 14.97
N PRO A 267 5.15 -7.54 13.66
CA PRO A 267 5.90 -8.68 13.14
C PRO A 267 7.41 -8.41 13.08
N VAL A 268 8.00 -8.02 14.22
CA VAL A 268 9.46 -7.81 14.31
C VAL A 268 10.19 -9.12 13.97
N ASN A 269 11.28 -9.03 13.22
CA ASN A 269 12.06 -10.15 12.66
C ASN A 269 11.43 -10.89 11.46
N GLN A 270 10.32 -10.42 10.89
CA GLN A 270 9.80 -10.95 9.62
C GLN A 270 10.44 -10.28 8.40
N GLN A 271 10.44 -10.96 7.25
CA GLN A 271 10.89 -10.38 5.98
C GLN A 271 10.09 -9.09 5.68
N ASP A 272 10.78 -8.06 5.20
CA ASP A 272 10.25 -6.72 4.87
C ASP A 272 9.74 -5.84 6.03
N PHE A 273 9.84 -6.32 7.28
CA PHE A 273 9.55 -5.53 8.48
C PHE A 273 10.83 -4.98 9.13
N PRO A 274 10.86 -3.72 9.63
CA PRO A 274 12.02 -3.16 10.31
C PRO A 274 12.44 -3.94 11.56
N ASP A 275 13.74 -4.10 11.77
CA ASP A 275 14.30 -4.74 12.97
C ASP A 275 14.90 -3.70 13.94
N TRP A 276 15.24 -4.15 15.15
CA TRP A 276 15.85 -3.35 16.20
C TRP A 276 17.27 -2.90 15.84
N GLU A 277 17.48 -1.58 15.79
CA GLU A 277 18.80 -0.99 15.75
C GLU A 277 19.36 -0.88 17.18
N ARG A 278 20.52 -1.50 17.44
CA ARG A 278 21.16 -1.52 18.77
C ARG A 278 22.37 -0.60 18.80
N THR A 279 22.32 0.42 19.65
CA THR A 279 23.43 1.37 19.85
C THR A 279 23.98 1.26 21.26
N LYS A 280 25.27 0.96 21.42
CA LYS A 280 25.91 0.81 22.74
C LYS A 280 26.17 2.18 23.37
N LEU A 281 25.81 2.34 24.65
CA LEU A 281 25.90 3.63 25.36
C LEU A 281 27.16 3.81 26.19
N ASP A 282 27.68 2.75 26.82
CA ASP A 282 28.80 2.86 27.76
C ASP A 282 29.71 1.63 27.75
N ALA A 283 30.98 1.81 28.14
CA ALA A 283 31.99 0.74 28.14
C ALA A 283 31.99 -0.10 29.43
N SER A 284 31.46 0.43 30.53
CA SER A 284 31.51 -0.20 31.87
C SER A 284 30.31 -1.09 32.19
N LEU A 285 29.17 -0.91 31.54
CA LEU A 285 27.96 -1.76 31.65
C LEU A 285 27.48 -2.13 30.25
N GLN A 286 26.84 -3.28 30.07
CA GLN A 286 26.26 -3.68 28.79
C GLN A 286 24.91 -2.96 28.58
N CYS A 287 24.97 -1.65 28.35
CA CYS A 287 23.81 -0.80 28.10
C CYS A 287 23.65 -0.50 26.60
N TYR A 288 22.46 -0.75 26.08
CA TYR A 288 22.11 -0.54 24.68
C TYR A 288 20.81 0.24 24.56
N ASN A 289 20.78 1.17 23.58
CA ASN A 289 19.54 1.71 23.04
C ASN A 289 19.06 0.81 21.93
N TRP A 290 17.83 0.32 22.07
CA TRP A 290 17.12 -0.47 21.08
C TRP A 290 16.07 0.41 20.46
N THR A 291 16.28 0.80 19.21
CA THR A 291 15.37 1.68 18.47
C THR A 291 14.74 0.91 17.32
N LEU A 292 13.40 0.91 17.27
CA LEU A 292 12.63 0.37 16.15
C LEU A 292 12.00 1.54 15.39
N SER A 293 12.30 1.63 14.10
CA SER A 293 11.82 2.68 13.20
C SER A 293 10.87 2.10 12.17
N LEU A 294 9.60 2.50 12.19
CA LEU A 294 8.54 1.94 11.33
C LEU A 294 8.54 2.55 9.91
N GLY A 295 8.90 3.82 9.77
CA GLY A 295 8.80 4.53 8.49
C GLY A 295 7.36 4.76 8.05
N SER A 296 7.20 5.38 6.88
CA SER A 296 5.89 5.71 6.32
C SER A 296 5.07 4.49 5.91
N LYS A 297 5.72 3.35 5.63
CA LYS A 297 5.06 2.09 5.26
C LYS A 297 4.33 1.43 6.43
N TRP A 298 4.90 1.49 7.64
CA TRP A 298 4.38 0.77 8.82
C TRP A 298 3.83 1.71 9.91
N LYS A 299 3.75 3.02 9.65
CA LYS A 299 3.13 3.98 10.57
C LYS A 299 1.65 3.65 10.77
N SER A 300 1.19 3.65 12.02
CA SER A 300 -0.20 3.37 12.36
C SER A 300 -0.63 4.12 13.62
N PHE A 301 -1.92 4.14 13.91
CA PHE A 301 -2.44 4.76 15.13
C PHE A 301 -2.01 3.99 16.38
N PHE A 302 -1.86 4.71 17.49
CA PHE A 302 -1.71 4.10 18.81
C PHE A 302 -2.36 4.92 19.93
N GLU A 303 -2.99 4.21 20.85
CA GLU A 303 -3.43 4.71 22.15
C GLU A 303 -2.65 3.97 23.25
N THR A 304 -2.49 2.65 23.09
CA THR A 304 -1.80 1.79 24.03
C THR A 304 -0.82 0.87 23.31
N VAL A 305 0.42 0.78 23.80
CA VAL A 305 1.43 -0.16 23.34
C VAL A 305 1.73 -1.14 24.47
N HIS A 306 1.44 -2.42 24.24
CA HIS A 306 1.75 -3.51 25.15
C HIS A 306 3.02 -4.21 24.69
N ILE A 307 4.01 -4.32 25.57
CA ILE A 307 5.29 -4.98 25.29
C ILE A 307 5.44 -6.13 26.26
N TYR A 308 5.45 -7.34 25.73
CA TYR A 308 5.81 -8.53 26.48
C TYR A 308 7.30 -8.73 26.36
N LEU A 309 7.99 -8.51 27.46
CA LEU A 309 9.40 -8.80 27.54
C LEU A 309 9.59 -10.26 27.98
N ARG A 310 10.30 -11.01 27.15
CA ARG A 310 10.85 -12.32 27.48
C ARG A 310 12.38 -12.24 27.44
N SER A 311 13.03 -13.19 28.10
CA SER A 311 14.48 -13.37 27.97
C SER A 311 14.77 -14.72 27.32
N ARG A 312 15.81 -14.76 26.47
CA ARG A 312 16.40 -15.99 25.94
C ARG A 312 17.84 -16.11 26.41
N ILE A 313 18.32 -17.34 26.61
CA ILE A 313 19.74 -17.58 26.91
C ILE A 313 20.49 -17.67 25.59
N ILE A 314 21.58 -16.92 25.47
CA ILE A 314 22.53 -17.03 24.37
C ILE A 314 23.39 -18.27 24.64
N THR A 315 23.25 -19.30 23.82
CA THR A 315 24.06 -20.53 23.87
C THR A 315 25.01 -20.56 22.67
N ASP A 316 26.29 -20.82 22.90
CA ASP A 316 27.33 -20.90 21.84
C ASP A 316 27.30 -22.22 21.04
N ASP A 317 26.27 -23.06 21.20
CA ASP A 317 26.21 -24.41 20.64
C ASP A 317 25.41 -24.43 19.31
N PRO A 318 26.05 -24.64 18.14
CA PRO A 318 25.42 -24.55 16.83
C PRO A 318 24.46 -25.72 16.51
N THR A 319 24.30 -26.66 17.45
CA THR A 319 23.46 -27.86 17.31
C THR A 319 22.09 -27.73 17.99
N VAL A 320 21.90 -26.70 18.82
CA VAL A 320 20.64 -26.45 19.52
C VAL A 320 19.83 -25.47 18.67
N ASN A 321 18.64 -25.87 18.19
CA ASN A 321 17.71 -24.95 17.55
C ASN A 321 17.51 -23.71 18.44
N GLU A 322 17.66 -22.50 17.86
CA GLU A 322 17.64 -21.18 18.52
C GLU A 322 16.34 -20.81 19.27
N THR A 323 15.46 -21.77 19.54
CA THR A 323 14.05 -21.58 19.96
C THR A 323 13.76 -21.86 21.44
N LEU A 324 14.76 -22.09 22.30
CA LEU A 324 14.52 -22.30 23.74
C LEU A 324 14.19 -20.98 24.45
N PHE A 325 12.94 -20.56 24.36
CA PHE A 325 12.36 -19.61 25.30
C PHE A 325 12.32 -20.27 26.69
N TYR A 326 12.95 -19.64 27.68
CA TYR A 326 13.09 -20.22 29.01
C TYR A 326 11.72 -20.44 29.69
N GLU A 327 11.46 -21.66 30.19
CA GLU A 327 10.41 -21.90 31.18
C GLU A 327 10.92 -21.46 32.56
N PRO A 328 10.15 -20.72 33.38
CA PRO A 328 10.65 -20.20 34.65
C PRO A 328 11.36 -21.29 35.44
N LEU A 329 12.58 -21.03 35.89
CA LEU A 329 13.29 -21.94 36.79
C LEU A 329 12.37 -22.25 37.97
N ASP A 330 12.26 -23.54 38.32
CA ASP A 330 11.72 -23.93 39.62
C ASP A 330 12.56 -23.21 40.70
N LEU A 331 11.86 -22.70 41.71
CA LEU A 331 12.43 -21.83 42.77
C LEU A 331 13.62 -22.45 43.51
N ASP A 332 13.85 -23.75 43.37
CA ASP A 332 14.93 -24.50 44.03
C ASP A 332 16.28 -24.41 43.30
N ASP A 333 16.33 -23.93 42.04
CA ASP A 333 17.58 -23.89 41.26
C ASP A 333 18.25 -22.49 41.25
N HIS A 334 18.46 -21.94 42.45
CA HIS A 334 19.18 -20.68 42.70
C HIS A 334 20.67 -20.71 42.29
N SER A 335 21.14 -21.80 41.68
CA SER A 335 22.56 -22.05 41.37
C SER A 335 23.03 -21.38 40.07
N THR A 336 22.11 -20.94 39.19
CA THR A 336 22.46 -20.31 37.90
C THR A 336 22.05 -18.84 37.88
N ASN A 337 22.95 -17.94 38.32
CA ASN A 337 22.73 -16.50 38.18
C ASN A 337 22.89 -16.09 36.71
N LEU A 338 21.79 -16.13 35.95
CA LEU A 338 21.73 -15.77 34.53
C LEU A 338 21.95 -14.26 34.26
N GLY A 339 21.98 -13.45 35.32
CA GLY A 339 22.24 -12.01 35.30
C GLY A 339 20.99 -11.15 35.51
N TYR A 340 21.22 -9.87 35.80
CA TYR A 340 20.16 -8.88 36.03
C TYR A 340 20.02 -7.95 34.84
N MET A 341 18.79 -7.45 34.63
CA MET A 341 18.46 -6.44 33.64
C MET A 341 17.90 -5.19 34.30
N LYS A 342 18.06 -4.05 33.62
CA LYS A 342 17.50 -2.76 34.02
C LYS A 342 16.99 -2.04 32.77
N ILE A 343 15.75 -1.58 32.81
CA ILE A 343 15.18 -0.72 31.76
C ILE A 343 15.22 0.71 32.31
N ASN A 344 16.04 1.57 31.72
CA ASN A 344 16.18 2.96 32.19
C ASN A 344 15.04 3.84 31.65
N SER A 345 14.75 3.71 30.36
CA SER A 345 13.73 4.51 29.69
C SER A 345 13.02 3.70 28.62
N LEU A 346 11.75 4.01 28.42
CA LEU A 346 10.92 3.47 27.37
C LEU A 346 10.13 4.62 26.76
N LYS A 347 10.32 4.87 25.47
CA LYS A 347 9.77 6.02 24.75
C LYS A 347 9.07 5.60 23.47
N VAL A 348 8.03 6.34 23.12
CA VAL A 348 7.30 6.22 21.85
C VAL A 348 7.52 7.49 21.03
N PHE A 349 7.74 7.32 19.75
CA PHE A 349 7.96 8.42 18.82
C PHE A 349 6.92 8.46 17.71
N GLY A 350 6.57 9.67 17.30
CA GLY A 350 5.62 9.98 16.24
C GLY A 350 5.06 11.38 16.40
N TYR A 351 3.77 11.56 16.13
CA TYR A 351 3.11 12.86 16.17
C TYR A 351 1.65 12.75 16.63
N SER A 352 1.10 13.87 17.07
CA SER A 352 -0.29 13.98 17.52
C SER A 352 -1.10 14.77 16.50
N MET A 353 -2.28 14.27 16.14
CA MET A 353 -3.19 14.91 15.20
C MET A 353 -4.43 15.38 15.95
N HIS A 354 -4.99 16.50 15.51
CA HIS A 354 -6.27 16.96 16.02
C HIS A 354 -7.37 15.98 15.59
N PHE A 355 -8.30 15.75 16.51
CA PHE A 355 -9.45 14.88 16.32
C PHE A 355 -10.67 15.55 16.95
N ASP A 356 -11.69 15.82 16.15
CA ASP A 356 -12.95 16.41 16.61
C ASP A 356 -14.04 15.34 16.74
N PRO A 357 -14.23 14.74 17.93
CA PRO A 357 -15.26 13.72 18.14
C PRO A 357 -16.68 14.25 17.96
N GLU A 358 -16.93 15.51 18.31
CA GLU A 358 -18.29 16.07 18.27
C GLU A 358 -18.69 16.38 16.83
N GLY A 359 -17.78 16.95 16.03
CA GLY A 359 -18.02 17.14 14.59
C GLY A 359 -18.33 15.82 13.86
N ILE A 360 -17.63 14.73 14.18
CA ILE A 360 -17.91 13.41 13.55
C ILE A 360 -19.27 12.86 14.03
N LYS A 361 -19.65 13.07 15.30
CA LYS A 361 -20.99 12.69 15.77
C LYS A 361 -22.07 13.49 15.07
N ASP A 362 -21.88 14.79 14.86
CA ASP A 362 -22.82 15.62 14.11
C ASP A 362 -22.96 15.14 12.66
N LEU A 363 -21.85 14.74 12.03
CA LEU A 363 -21.85 14.14 10.69
C LEU A 363 -22.63 12.81 10.66
N ILE A 364 -22.54 12.00 11.72
CA ILE A 364 -23.31 10.75 11.85
C ILE A 364 -24.81 11.06 12.06
N LEU A 365 -25.14 12.09 12.84
CA LEU A 365 -26.54 12.50 13.05
C LEU A 365 -27.19 12.99 11.74
N GLN A 366 -26.43 13.60 10.84
CA GLN A 366 -26.91 14.00 9.51
C GLN A 366 -27.35 12.82 8.63
N LEU A 367 -26.89 11.60 8.92
CA LEU A 367 -27.36 10.40 8.23
C LEU A 367 -28.84 10.11 8.50
N ASP A 368 -29.31 10.44 9.71
CA ASP A 368 -30.68 10.22 10.16
C ASP A 368 -31.55 11.47 10.02
N TYR A 369 -30.94 12.65 10.19
CA TYR A 369 -31.62 13.95 10.22
C TYR A 369 -30.93 14.97 9.29
N PRO A 370 -31.21 14.94 7.98
CA PRO A 370 -30.54 15.79 6.97
C PRO A 370 -30.89 17.29 7.06
N TYR A 371 -31.59 17.73 8.12
CA TYR A 371 -32.01 19.13 8.31
C TYR A 371 -30.88 20.04 8.84
N THR A 372 -29.71 19.48 9.16
CA THR A 372 -28.53 20.22 9.62
C THR A 372 -27.48 20.28 8.50
N GLN A 373 -27.03 21.50 8.17
CA GLN A 373 -26.02 21.89 7.17
C GLN A 373 -25.44 20.76 6.29
N GLY A 374 -26.05 20.49 5.13
CA GLY A 374 -25.51 19.57 4.12
C GLY A 374 -26.59 18.69 3.48
N SER A 375 -26.25 17.96 2.41
CA SER A 375 -27.08 16.85 1.92
C SER A 375 -26.65 15.54 2.59
N GLN A 376 -27.59 14.62 2.79
CA GLN A 376 -27.33 13.28 3.35
C GLN A 376 -26.19 12.56 2.59
N ASP A 377 -26.19 12.68 1.26
CA ASP A 377 -25.16 12.10 0.39
C ASP A 377 -23.76 12.69 0.66
N ALA A 378 -23.66 13.97 1.00
CA ALA A 378 -22.39 14.60 1.34
C ALA A 378 -21.83 14.04 2.66
N ALA A 379 -22.69 13.80 3.65
CA ALA A 379 -22.29 13.18 4.91
C ALA A 379 -21.79 11.74 4.71
N PHE A 380 -22.49 10.95 3.90
CA PHE A 380 -22.04 9.61 3.51
C PHE A 380 -20.68 9.63 2.80
N LEU A 381 -20.48 10.54 1.85
CA LEU A 381 -19.20 10.67 1.14
C LEU A 381 -18.05 11.06 2.08
N MET A 382 -18.28 11.98 3.02
CA MET A 382 -17.27 12.37 4.01
C MET A 382 -16.88 11.20 4.93
N LEU A 383 -17.86 10.44 5.42
CA LEU A 383 -17.59 9.27 6.27
C LEU A 383 -16.88 8.15 5.51
N LEU A 384 -17.21 7.93 4.22
CA LEU A 384 -16.49 6.96 3.38
C LEU A 384 -15.04 7.35 3.14
N GLU A 385 -14.75 8.61 2.83
CA GLU A 385 -13.37 9.09 2.67
C GLU A 385 -12.61 9.03 4.00
N MET A 386 -13.25 9.36 5.12
CA MET A 386 -12.65 9.23 6.46
C MET A 386 -12.32 7.77 6.79
N ARG A 387 -13.24 6.84 6.51
CA ARG A 387 -13.02 5.38 6.66
C ARG A 387 -11.84 4.91 5.82
N ASP A 388 -11.76 5.32 4.55
CA ASP A 388 -10.65 4.95 3.67
C ASP A 388 -9.31 5.50 4.18
N ARG A 389 -9.23 6.79 4.54
CA ARG A 389 -7.98 7.39 5.05
C ARG A 389 -7.51 6.74 6.36
N ILE A 390 -8.43 6.45 7.27
CA ILE A 390 -8.09 5.78 8.54
C ILE A 390 -7.64 4.34 8.29
N ASN A 391 -8.37 3.58 7.47
CA ASN A 391 -8.06 2.16 7.24
C ASN A 391 -6.81 1.96 6.38
N ARG A 392 -6.40 2.95 5.57
CA ARG A 392 -5.09 2.96 4.89
C ARG A 392 -3.90 2.97 5.84
N LEU A 393 -4.08 3.49 7.06
CA LEU A 393 -3.08 3.46 8.12
C LEU A 393 -3.12 2.15 8.92
N SER A 394 -3.89 1.15 8.47
CA SER A 394 -3.79 -0.20 9.03
C SER A 394 -2.41 -0.80 8.73
N PRO A 395 -1.82 -1.54 9.68
CA PRO A 395 -0.56 -2.22 9.46
C PRO A 395 -0.68 -3.18 8.27
N PRO A 396 0.31 -3.22 7.35
CA PRO A 396 0.33 -4.17 6.24
C PRO A 396 0.15 -5.61 6.73
N GLY A 397 -0.83 -6.30 6.14
CA GLY A 397 -1.20 -7.67 6.49
C GLY A 397 -2.01 -8.31 5.36
N PRO A 398 -2.40 -9.59 5.51
CA PRO A 398 -3.17 -10.31 4.49
C PRO A 398 -4.52 -9.64 4.20
N GLN A 399 -5.14 -9.04 5.22
CA GLN A 399 -6.32 -8.19 5.10
C GLN A 399 -6.11 -6.92 5.92
N PRO A 400 -6.45 -5.72 5.40
CA PRO A 400 -6.40 -4.48 6.16
C PRO A 400 -7.39 -4.51 7.33
N LEU A 401 -6.99 -3.89 8.44
CA LEU A 401 -7.82 -3.82 9.65
C LEU A 401 -8.86 -2.69 9.54
N ASP A 402 -10.07 -2.94 10.05
CA ASP A 402 -11.11 -1.90 10.15
C ASP A 402 -10.91 -0.98 11.36
N LEU A 403 -9.91 -0.10 11.24
CA LEU A 403 -9.56 0.91 12.23
C LEU A 403 -10.67 1.95 12.43
N PHE A 404 -11.47 2.23 11.40
CA PHE A 404 -12.58 3.18 11.47
C PHE A 404 -13.66 2.71 12.46
N THR A 405 -14.07 1.45 12.40
CA THR A 405 -15.01 0.85 13.36
C THR A 405 -14.47 0.93 14.79
N CYS A 406 -13.17 0.69 15.00
CA CYS A 406 -12.53 0.88 16.30
C CYS A 406 -12.57 2.33 16.79
N LEU A 407 -12.34 3.30 15.89
CA LEU A 407 -12.40 4.72 16.22
C LEU A 407 -13.83 5.12 16.66
N LEU A 408 -14.86 4.67 15.93
CA LEU A 408 -16.27 4.90 16.29
C LEU A 408 -16.60 4.34 17.68
N ARG A 409 -16.15 3.12 17.96
CA ARG A 409 -16.39 2.45 19.24
C ARG A 409 -15.67 3.13 20.41
N HIS A 410 -14.37 3.36 20.30
CA HIS A 410 -13.55 3.75 21.45
C HIS A 410 -13.39 5.26 21.61
N ARG A 411 -13.29 6.02 20.50
CA ARG A 411 -13.10 7.48 20.55
C ARG A 411 -14.43 8.23 20.57
N LEU A 412 -15.41 7.80 19.76
CA LEU A 412 -16.75 8.40 19.78
C LEU A 412 -17.65 7.80 20.87
N LYS A 413 -17.26 6.66 21.47
CA LYS A 413 -18.01 5.93 22.51
C LYS A 413 -19.39 5.47 22.04
N LEU A 414 -19.53 5.12 20.76
CA LEU A 414 -20.77 4.57 20.22
C LEU A 414 -20.97 3.12 20.67
N SER A 415 -22.22 2.72 20.85
CA SER A 415 -22.59 1.34 21.17
C SER A 415 -22.32 0.40 19.97
N SER A 416 -22.16 -0.90 20.22
CA SER A 416 -21.99 -1.89 19.15
C SER A 416 -23.11 -1.83 18.11
N SER A 417 -24.36 -1.61 18.54
CA SER A 417 -25.51 -1.49 17.65
C SER A 417 -25.44 -0.27 16.75
N GLU A 418 -24.99 0.88 17.27
CA GLU A 418 -24.84 2.10 16.47
C GLU A 418 -23.73 1.94 15.43
N VAL A 419 -22.61 1.33 15.82
CA VAL A 419 -21.47 1.08 14.93
C VAL A 419 -21.88 0.13 13.79
N VAL A 420 -22.59 -0.96 14.09
CA VAL A 420 -23.10 -1.89 13.07
C VAL A 420 -24.04 -1.17 12.10
N ARG A 421 -24.98 -0.37 12.62
CA ARG A 421 -25.92 0.42 11.81
C ARG A 421 -25.21 1.39 10.86
N ILE A 422 -24.20 2.12 11.35
CA ILE A 422 -23.41 3.06 10.54
C ILE A 422 -22.64 2.30 9.46
N ARG A 423 -22.03 1.17 9.80
CA ARG A 423 -21.29 0.33 8.85
C ARG A 423 -22.20 -0.18 7.72
N GLU A 424 -23.38 -0.71 8.06
CA GLU A 424 -24.36 -1.18 7.08
C GLU A 424 -24.88 -0.04 6.19
N ALA A 425 -25.14 1.14 6.77
CA ALA A 425 -25.55 2.31 6.02
C ALA A 425 -24.48 2.75 5.01
N LEU A 426 -23.20 2.82 5.43
CA LEU A 426 -22.07 3.15 4.56
C LEU A 426 -21.88 2.12 3.45
N GLN A 427 -21.97 0.82 3.75
CA GLN A 427 -21.89 -0.25 2.75
C GLN A 427 -23.03 -0.14 1.72
N SER A 428 -24.26 0.10 2.18
CA SER A 428 -25.42 0.25 1.30
C SER A 428 -25.32 1.47 0.39
N PHE A 429 -24.69 2.55 0.86
CA PHE A 429 -24.43 3.75 0.07
C PHE A 429 -23.29 3.52 -0.92
N SER A 430 -22.17 2.92 -0.48
CA SER A 430 -21.03 2.62 -1.35
C SER A 430 -21.43 1.71 -2.51
N ALA A 431 -22.29 0.72 -2.28
CA ALA A 431 -22.81 -0.16 -3.33
C ALA A 431 -23.59 0.58 -4.45
N LYS A 432 -24.08 1.79 -4.19
CA LYS A 432 -24.76 2.63 -5.19
C LYS A 432 -23.80 3.51 -5.99
N LEU A 433 -22.54 3.66 -5.55
CA LEU A 433 -21.53 4.48 -6.20
C LEU A 433 -20.87 3.73 -7.38
N PRO A 434 -20.59 4.40 -8.50
CA PRO A 434 -19.87 3.80 -9.63
C PRO A 434 -18.43 3.42 -9.24
N ASN A 435 -17.98 2.22 -9.63
CA ASN A 435 -16.65 1.65 -9.32
C ASN A 435 -16.34 1.41 -7.82
N SER A 436 -17.34 1.19 -6.97
CA SER A 436 -17.11 0.78 -5.57
C SER A 436 -16.50 -0.62 -5.48
N THR A 437 -15.17 -0.70 -5.37
CA THR A 437 -14.45 -1.90 -4.93
C THR A 437 -14.02 -1.68 -3.48
N GLU A 438 -14.85 -2.10 -2.52
CA GLU A 438 -14.45 -2.07 -1.11
C GLU A 438 -13.50 -3.25 -0.83
N PRO A 439 -12.31 -3.00 -0.26
CA PRO A 439 -11.45 -4.07 0.22
C PRO A 439 -12.14 -4.81 1.38
N GLU A 440 -11.96 -6.13 1.44
CA GLU A 440 -12.42 -6.93 2.57
C GLU A 440 -11.60 -6.58 3.81
N LEU A 441 -12.25 -5.99 4.82
CA LEU A 441 -11.61 -5.53 6.05
C LEU A 441 -11.76 -6.57 7.16
N SER A 442 -10.68 -6.83 7.88
CA SER A 442 -10.69 -7.68 9.06
C SER A 442 -11.15 -6.89 10.29
N GLN A 443 -12.04 -7.49 11.09
CA GLN A 443 -12.55 -6.86 12.31
C GLN A 443 -11.51 -6.92 13.42
N MET A 444 -11.14 -5.76 13.96
CA MET A 444 -10.19 -5.65 15.08
C MET A 444 -10.87 -5.39 16.42
N CYS A 445 -11.93 -4.57 16.43
CA CYS A 445 -12.70 -4.24 17.64
C CYS A 445 -14.12 -4.82 17.54
N SER A 446 -14.60 -5.41 18.64
CA SER A 446 -15.89 -6.13 18.71
C SER A 446 -17.02 -5.24 19.19
#